data_AF-A0A7J4LUU0-F1
#
_entry.id   AF-A0A7J4LUU0-F1
#
_cell.length_a   1.000
_cell.length_b   1.000
_cell.length_c   1.000
_cell.angle_alpha   90.00
_cell.angle_beta   90.00
_cell.angle_gamma   90.00
#
_symmetry.space_group_name_H-M   'P 1'
#
loop_
_entity.id
_entity.type
_entity.pdbx_description
1 polymer ?
#
loop_
_entity_poly.entity_id
_entity_poly.type
_entity_poly.pdbx_seq_one_letter_code
_entity_poly.pdbx_strand_id
1 'polypeptide(L)'
;MLNRERMSFLRVHYYGALQSAVERAVRSRSIVMLDRWAVHDDMAAFTLAGHIPLKEYLRFVRAYRDENAFLVLSNLIGSLHEFGTLARREDGFANIRRTALGIYQPLLTRLGFEPKQGERATDRTLRSQVIYAMGKLDSDGVLIWAHHAFEQQLETEMMITPDLRGTVYALAAKQGDAETLQQLKRLHEQGQDDARERRRVLEAMGELKDPALMREALGYVSSDAVRQQDRLFA
;
A
#
# COMPACT_ATOMS: atom_id res chain seq x y z
N MET A 1 -5.89 -29.72 5.23
CA MET A 1 -5.18 -28.66 4.48
C MET A 1 -4.10 -29.33 3.64
N LEU A 2 -4.00 -29.01 2.35
CA LEU A 2 -2.88 -29.44 1.50
C LEU A 2 -1.77 -28.37 1.55
N ASN A 3 -0.52 -28.77 1.30
CA ASN A 3 0.68 -27.93 1.42
C ASN A 3 0.75 -27.12 2.72
N ARG A 4 0.54 -27.82 3.85
CA ARG A 4 0.57 -27.22 5.18
C ARG A 4 1.89 -26.47 5.39
N GLU A 5 1.78 -25.25 5.89
CA GLU A 5 2.87 -24.32 6.20
C GLU A 5 3.78 -24.00 5.00
N ARG A 6 3.28 -24.26 3.77
CA ARG A 6 3.99 -24.06 2.50
C ARG A 6 5.33 -24.79 2.42
N MET A 7 5.35 -26.02 2.92
CA MET A 7 6.56 -26.87 2.92
C MET A 7 6.97 -27.38 1.53
N SER A 8 6.10 -27.24 0.51
CA SER A 8 6.38 -27.62 -0.87
C SER A 8 6.24 -26.43 -1.81
N PHE A 9 7.04 -26.44 -2.88
CA PHE A 9 7.03 -25.41 -3.94
C PHE A 9 5.87 -25.65 -4.93
N LEU A 10 4.64 -25.60 -4.42
CA LEU A 10 3.41 -25.76 -5.20
C LEU A 10 2.32 -24.82 -4.69
N ARG A 11 1.34 -24.54 -5.54
CA ARG A 11 0.12 -23.77 -5.21
C ARG A 11 -1.08 -24.69 -5.16
N VAL A 12 -2.02 -24.42 -4.25
CA VAL A 12 -3.23 -25.23 -4.08
C VAL A 12 -4.47 -24.41 -4.39
N HIS A 13 -5.22 -24.84 -5.40
CA HIS A 13 -6.54 -24.28 -5.70
C HIS A 13 -7.64 -25.13 -5.06
N TYR A 14 -8.31 -24.57 -4.04
CA TYR A 14 -9.49 -25.20 -3.42
C TYR A 14 -10.77 -24.74 -4.13
N TYR A 15 -11.66 -25.68 -4.45
CA TYR A 15 -12.95 -25.42 -5.10
C TYR A 15 -14.11 -26.11 -4.36
N GLY A 16 -15.34 -25.68 -4.63
CA GLY A 16 -16.56 -26.27 -4.08
C GLY A 16 -16.61 -26.30 -2.54
N ALA A 17 -16.95 -27.45 -1.97
CA ALA A 17 -17.06 -27.64 -0.53
C ALA A 17 -15.75 -27.37 0.23
N LEU A 18 -14.60 -27.69 -0.39
CA LEU A 18 -13.29 -27.45 0.21
C LEU A 18 -12.99 -25.95 0.32
N GLN A 19 -13.31 -25.16 -0.71
CA GLN A 19 -13.13 -23.71 -0.66
C GLN A 19 -13.93 -23.09 0.49
N SER A 20 -15.18 -23.53 0.67
CA SER A 20 -16.03 -23.05 1.77
C SER A 20 -15.50 -23.47 3.14
N ALA A 21 -14.91 -24.66 3.26
CA ALA A 21 -14.27 -25.11 4.50
C ALA A 21 -13.01 -24.28 4.82
N VAL A 22 -12.17 -24.01 3.82
CA VAL A 22 -10.98 -23.16 3.98
C VAL A 22 -11.38 -21.73 4.32
N GLU A 23 -12.40 -21.17 3.68
CA GLU A 23 -12.90 -19.82 3.99
C GLU A 23 -13.36 -19.70 5.45
N ARG A 24 -14.11 -20.69 5.96
CA ARG A 24 -14.51 -20.73 7.37
C ARG A 24 -13.30 -20.82 8.30
N ALA A 25 -12.31 -21.64 7.94
CA ALA A 25 -11.10 -21.82 8.74
C ALA A 25 -10.20 -20.57 8.77
N VAL A 26 -10.11 -19.84 7.65
CA VAL A 26 -9.45 -18.52 7.59
C VAL A 26 -10.18 -17.55 8.52
N ARG A 27 -11.50 -17.46 8.40
CA ARG A 27 -12.33 -16.51 9.15
C ARG A 27 -12.28 -16.75 10.66
N SER A 28 -12.41 -18.00 11.09
CA SER A 28 -12.30 -18.39 12.51
C SER A 28 -10.85 -18.43 13.01
N ARG A 29 -9.87 -18.29 12.10
CA ARG A 29 -8.43 -18.48 12.34
C ARG A 29 -8.10 -19.84 12.95
N SER A 30 -8.87 -20.88 12.62
CA SER A 30 -8.66 -22.25 13.12
C SER A 30 -7.51 -22.99 12.43
N ILE A 31 -6.92 -22.40 11.38
CA ILE A 31 -5.69 -22.86 10.72
C ILE A 31 -4.53 -21.91 11.05
N VAL A 32 -3.31 -22.43 11.02
CA VAL A 32 -2.10 -21.69 11.38
C VAL A 32 -1.86 -20.49 10.46
N MET A 33 -1.11 -19.51 10.96
CA MET A 33 -0.87 -18.25 10.24
C MET A 33 -0.29 -18.46 8.83
N LEU A 34 0.70 -19.35 8.69
CA LEU A 34 1.32 -19.66 7.40
C LEU A 34 0.34 -20.26 6.40
N ASP A 35 -0.60 -21.09 6.85
CA ASP A 35 -1.66 -21.64 5.99
C ASP A 35 -2.61 -20.54 5.51
N ARG A 36 -3.00 -19.61 6.39
CA ARG A 36 -3.86 -18.47 5.99
C ARG A 36 -3.17 -17.58 4.98
N TRP A 37 -1.88 -17.33 5.16
CA TRP A 37 -1.07 -16.59 4.21
C TRP A 37 -0.95 -17.33 2.87
N ALA A 38 -0.64 -18.63 2.89
CA ALA A 38 -0.48 -19.44 1.68
C ALA A 38 -1.77 -19.52 0.86
N VAL A 39 -2.92 -19.70 1.53
CA VAL A 39 -4.24 -19.67 0.88
C VAL A 39 -4.48 -18.34 0.17
N HIS A 40 -4.19 -17.21 0.83
CA HIS A 40 -4.34 -15.89 0.21
C HIS A 40 -3.41 -15.74 -1.01
N ASP A 41 -2.15 -16.11 -0.83
CA ASP A 41 -1.11 -15.99 -1.86
C ASP A 41 -1.44 -16.80 -3.10
N ASP A 42 -1.90 -18.04 -2.93
CA ASP A 42 -2.33 -18.90 -4.02
C ASP A 42 -3.56 -18.35 -4.73
N MET A 43 -4.55 -17.88 -3.98
CA MET A 43 -5.75 -17.28 -4.58
C MET A 43 -5.44 -16.01 -5.38
N ALA A 44 -4.56 -15.14 -4.88
CA ALA A 44 -4.12 -13.97 -5.62
C ALA A 44 -3.39 -14.38 -6.92
N ALA A 45 -2.48 -15.35 -6.85
CA ALA A 45 -1.76 -15.85 -8.02
C ALA A 45 -2.68 -16.50 -9.07
N PHE A 46 -3.64 -17.34 -8.65
CA PHE A 46 -4.61 -17.93 -9.57
C PHE A 46 -5.55 -16.88 -10.17
N THR A 47 -5.86 -15.80 -9.44
CA THR A 47 -6.65 -14.69 -9.96
C THR A 47 -5.88 -13.91 -11.02
N LEU A 48 -4.62 -13.60 -10.76
CA LEU A 48 -3.74 -12.92 -11.71
C LEU A 48 -3.52 -13.77 -12.98
N ALA A 49 -3.41 -15.09 -12.84
CA ALA A 49 -3.31 -16.03 -13.95
C ALA A 49 -4.65 -16.27 -14.70
N GLY A 50 -5.74 -15.63 -14.28
CA GLY A 50 -7.07 -15.76 -14.92
C GLY A 50 -7.81 -17.06 -14.61
N HIS A 51 -7.31 -17.89 -13.69
CA HIS A 51 -7.95 -19.15 -13.28
C HIS A 51 -9.05 -18.95 -12.23
N ILE A 52 -8.98 -17.87 -11.44
CA ILE A 52 -10.04 -17.47 -10.51
C ILE A 52 -10.60 -16.11 -10.96
N PRO A 53 -11.91 -15.96 -11.15
CA PRO A 53 -12.50 -14.67 -11.45
C PRO A 53 -12.25 -13.66 -10.32
N LEU A 54 -11.86 -12.43 -10.65
CA LEU A 54 -11.62 -11.37 -9.65
C LEU A 54 -12.79 -11.19 -8.66
N LYS A 55 -14.03 -11.32 -9.12
CA LYS A 55 -15.22 -11.24 -8.23
C LYS A 55 -15.18 -12.29 -7.11
N GLU A 56 -14.68 -13.48 -7.42
CA GLU A 56 -14.62 -14.60 -6.49
C GLU A 56 -13.50 -14.41 -5.48
N TYR A 57 -12.34 -13.92 -5.95
CA TYR A 57 -11.26 -13.47 -5.08
C TYR A 57 -11.73 -12.39 -4.09
N LEU A 58 -12.38 -11.32 -4.59
CA LEU A 58 -12.88 -10.22 -3.76
C LEU A 58 -13.94 -10.68 -2.75
N ARG A 59 -14.76 -11.69 -3.09
CA ARG A 59 -15.67 -12.33 -2.13
C ARG A 59 -14.89 -13.06 -1.04
N PHE A 60 -13.92 -13.89 -1.42
CA PHE A 60 -13.16 -14.71 -0.50
C PHE A 60 -12.32 -13.90 0.49
N VAL A 61 -11.63 -12.85 0.01
CA VAL A 61 -10.74 -12.05 0.87
C VAL A 61 -11.45 -11.34 2.02
N ARG A 62 -12.79 -11.23 1.97
CA ARG A 62 -13.60 -10.76 3.11
C ARG A 62 -13.47 -11.64 4.34
N ALA A 63 -13.10 -12.92 4.19
CA ALA A 63 -12.79 -13.80 5.31
C ALA A 63 -11.60 -13.31 6.15
N TYR A 64 -10.73 -12.46 5.59
CA TYR A 64 -9.59 -11.86 6.28
C TYR A 64 -9.89 -10.52 6.96
N ARG A 65 -11.14 -10.07 6.99
CA ARG A 65 -11.51 -8.75 7.56
C ARG A 65 -10.93 -8.50 8.94
N ASP A 66 -10.93 -9.53 9.79
CA ASP A 66 -10.45 -9.43 11.16
C ASP A 66 -9.02 -9.95 11.33
N GLU A 67 -8.28 -10.26 10.26
CA GLU A 67 -6.91 -10.78 10.36
C GLU A 67 -5.98 -9.85 11.17
N ASN A 68 -5.04 -10.44 11.91
CA ASN A 68 -4.13 -9.72 12.79
C ASN A 68 -2.64 -10.07 12.58
N ALA A 69 -2.34 -11.09 11.79
CA ALA A 69 -0.99 -11.50 11.49
C ALA A 69 -0.34 -10.59 10.44
N PHE A 70 0.86 -10.08 10.78
CA PHE A 70 1.64 -9.19 9.91
C PHE A 70 1.82 -9.71 8.49
N LEU A 71 2.27 -10.96 8.35
CA LEU A 71 2.58 -11.54 7.05
C LEU A 71 1.33 -11.69 6.15
N VAL A 72 0.20 -12.09 6.76
CA VAL A 72 -1.07 -12.24 6.03
C VAL A 72 -1.59 -10.88 5.59
N LEU A 73 -1.62 -9.89 6.49
CA LEU A 73 -2.08 -8.53 6.20
C LEU A 73 -1.20 -7.84 5.15
N SER A 74 0.12 -7.96 5.25
CA SER A 74 1.05 -7.37 4.28
C SER A 74 0.83 -7.94 2.88
N ASN A 75 0.64 -9.25 2.76
CA ASN A 75 0.32 -9.89 1.49
C ASN A 75 -1.03 -9.42 0.93
N LEU A 76 -2.05 -9.37 1.80
CA LEU A 76 -3.39 -8.91 1.44
C LEU A 76 -3.41 -7.45 0.95
N ILE A 77 -2.66 -6.57 1.63
CA ILE A 77 -2.50 -5.18 1.21
C ILE A 77 -1.81 -5.12 -0.15
N GLY A 78 -0.73 -5.87 -0.34
CA GLY A 78 0.02 -5.94 -1.60
C GLY A 78 -0.83 -6.39 -2.78
N SER A 79 -1.50 -7.55 -2.68
CA SER A 79 -2.30 -8.08 -3.80
C SER A 79 -3.50 -7.20 -4.14
N LEU A 80 -4.21 -6.67 -3.15
CA LEU A 80 -5.34 -5.76 -3.42
C LEU A 80 -4.87 -4.42 -4.00
N HIS A 81 -3.69 -3.93 -3.61
CA HIS A 81 -3.06 -2.78 -4.24
C HIS A 81 -2.73 -3.06 -5.71
N GLU A 82 -2.11 -4.20 -6.01
CA GLU A 82 -1.79 -4.64 -7.37
C GLU A 82 -3.04 -4.73 -8.25
N PHE A 83 -4.10 -5.40 -7.78
CA PHE A 83 -5.36 -5.47 -8.51
C PHE A 83 -5.99 -4.08 -8.70
N GLY A 84 -5.92 -3.21 -7.69
CA GLY A 84 -6.43 -1.85 -7.78
C GLY A 84 -5.68 -1.00 -8.81
N THR A 85 -4.36 -1.21 -8.95
CA THR A 85 -3.53 -0.55 -9.95
C THR A 85 -3.84 -1.06 -11.35
N LEU A 86 -3.88 -2.39 -11.54
CA LEU A 86 -4.18 -3.00 -12.85
C LEU A 86 -5.59 -2.65 -13.35
N ALA A 87 -6.57 -2.65 -12.45
CA ALA A 87 -7.96 -2.39 -12.81
C ALA A 87 -8.35 -0.91 -12.69
N ARG A 88 -7.40 0.03 -12.52
CA ARG A 88 -7.69 1.43 -12.17
C ARG A 88 -8.67 2.14 -13.12
N ARG A 89 -8.66 1.76 -14.40
CA ARG A 89 -9.52 2.33 -15.46
C ARG A 89 -10.64 1.39 -15.89
N GLU A 90 -10.82 0.29 -15.16
CA GLU A 90 -11.80 -0.75 -15.45
C GLU A 90 -13.00 -0.65 -14.50
N ASP A 91 -14.17 -1.13 -14.95
CA ASP A 91 -15.41 -1.16 -14.14
C ASP A 91 -15.26 -1.92 -12.81
N GLY A 92 -14.32 -2.86 -12.75
CA GLY A 92 -14.00 -3.63 -11.56
C GLY A 92 -13.39 -2.83 -10.40
N PHE A 93 -12.82 -1.64 -10.67
CA PHE A 93 -12.11 -0.85 -9.67
C PHE A 93 -12.94 -0.54 -8.44
N ALA A 94 -14.21 -0.15 -8.63
CA ALA A 94 -15.10 0.21 -7.53
C ALA A 94 -15.32 -0.97 -6.55
N ASN A 95 -15.38 -2.20 -7.07
CA ASN A 95 -15.53 -3.40 -6.25
C ASN A 95 -14.26 -3.75 -5.48
N ILE A 96 -13.09 -3.57 -6.09
CA ILE A 96 -11.79 -3.71 -5.42
C ILE A 96 -11.69 -2.69 -4.30
N ARG A 97 -11.89 -1.40 -4.62
CA ARG A 97 -11.86 -0.29 -3.67
C ARG A 97 -12.75 -0.56 -2.46
N ARG A 98 -14.03 -0.88 -2.69
CA ARG A 98 -14.98 -1.18 -1.61
C ARG A 98 -14.53 -2.35 -0.74
N THR A 99 -14.04 -3.42 -1.35
CA THR A 99 -13.60 -4.63 -0.61
C THR A 99 -12.36 -4.33 0.22
N ALA A 100 -11.37 -3.67 -0.38
CA ALA A 100 -10.12 -3.31 0.27
C ALA A 100 -10.34 -2.34 1.44
N LEU A 101 -11.09 -1.25 1.23
CA LEU A 101 -11.41 -0.29 2.31
C LEU A 101 -12.19 -0.94 3.45
N GLY A 102 -13.06 -1.92 3.17
CA GLY A 102 -13.77 -2.69 4.21
C GLY A 102 -12.86 -3.52 5.12
N ILE A 103 -11.66 -3.87 4.66
CA ILE A 103 -10.62 -4.59 5.41
C ILE A 103 -9.65 -3.59 6.06
N TYR A 104 -9.29 -2.52 5.35
CA TYR A 104 -8.29 -1.57 5.80
C TYR A 104 -8.81 -0.62 6.88
N GLN A 105 -10.09 -0.23 6.83
CA GLN A 105 -10.64 0.72 7.80
C GLN A 105 -10.54 0.21 9.26
N PRO A 106 -10.96 -1.03 9.61
CA PRO A 106 -10.74 -1.56 10.95
C PRO A 106 -9.26 -1.66 11.35
N LEU A 107 -8.40 -2.02 10.38
CA LEU A 107 -6.96 -2.13 10.60
C LEU A 107 -6.35 -0.76 10.94
N LEU A 108 -6.67 0.28 10.17
CA LEU A 108 -6.19 1.63 10.42
C LEU A 108 -6.76 2.19 11.73
N THR A 109 -8.03 1.94 12.06
CA THR A 109 -8.60 2.32 13.36
C THR A 109 -7.82 1.69 14.53
N ARG A 110 -7.40 0.42 14.40
CA ARG A 110 -6.58 -0.25 15.42
C ARG A 110 -5.17 0.34 15.52
N LEU A 111 -4.54 0.64 14.39
CA LEU A 111 -3.14 1.11 14.35
C LEU A 111 -3.01 2.61 14.67
N GLY A 112 -4.01 3.41 14.30
CA GLY A 112 -3.93 4.87 14.32
C GLY A 112 -3.00 5.43 13.24
N PHE A 113 -3.07 6.74 13.02
CA PHE A 113 -2.15 7.47 12.14
C PHE A 113 -0.79 7.73 12.77
N GLU A 114 -0.75 7.83 14.11
CA GLU A 114 0.48 8.10 14.85
C GLU A 114 1.05 6.82 15.48
N PRO A 115 2.38 6.73 15.62
CA PRO A 115 3.03 5.68 16.38
C PRO A 115 2.55 5.63 17.83
N LYS A 116 2.47 4.43 18.39
CA LYS A 116 2.12 4.22 19.79
C LYS A 116 3.37 3.87 20.61
N GLN A 117 3.39 4.25 21.88
CA GLN A 117 4.48 3.87 22.78
C GLN A 117 4.56 2.34 22.89
N GLY A 118 5.75 1.77 22.73
CA GLY A 118 5.97 0.32 22.78
C GLY A 118 5.43 -0.45 21.57
N GLU A 119 5.09 0.24 20.47
CA GLU A 119 4.56 -0.40 19.27
C GLU A 119 5.58 -1.34 18.60
N ARG A 120 5.09 -2.50 18.13
CA ARG A 120 5.89 -3.47 17.38
C ARG A 120 6.33 -2.89 16.04
N ALA A 121 7.55 -3.20 15.59
CA ALA A 121 8.04 -2.82 14.27
C ALA A 121 7.07 -3.23 13.13
N THR A 122 6.46 -4.41 13.24
CA THR A 122 5.46 -4.90 12.28
C THR A 122 4.20 -4.04 12.21
N ASP A 123 3.74 -3.47 13.34
CA ASP A 123 2.56 -2.60 13.35
C ASP A 123 2.90 -1.24 12.73
N ARG A 124 4.12 -0.71 12.92
CA ARG A 124 4.61 0.49 12.21
C ARG A 124 4.65 0.30 10.70
N THR A 125 5.21 -0.82 10.25
CA THR A 125 5.24 -1.17 8.82
C THR A 125 3.82 -1.31 8.25
N LEU A 126 2.92 -2.03 8.94
CA LEU A 126 1.52 -2.17 8.50
C LEU A 126 0.79 -0.85 8.43
N ARG A 127 1.05 0.07 9.38
CA ARG A 127 0.46 1.41 9.37
C ARG A 127 0.83 2.13 8.08
N SER A 128 2.12 2.19 7.75
CA SER A 128 2.58 2.86 6.53
C SER A 128 1.97 2.22 5.28
N GLN A 129 1.96 0.89 5.21
CA GLN A 129 1.35 0.15 4.09
C GLN A 129 -0.15 0.40 3.94
N VAL A 130 -0.92 0.34 5.03
CA VAL A 130 -2.38 0.50 4.96
C VAL A 130 -2.77 1.94 4.64
N ILE A 131 -2.07 2.93 5.19
CA ILE A 131 -2.27 4.34 4.87
C ILE A 131 -1.99 4.58 3.38
N TYR A 132 -0.85 4.13 2.87
CA TYR A 132 -0.51 4.25 1.45
C TYR A 132 -1.57 3.60 0.56
N ALA A 133 -1.96 2.35 0.86
CA ALA A 133 -2.96 1.63 0.08
C ALA A 133 -4.33 2.31 0.11
N MET A 134 -4.78 2.81 1.26
CA MET A 134 -6.04 3.56 1.36
C MET A 134 -5.99 4.88 0.59
N GLY A 135 -4.89 5.62 0.66
CA GLY A 135 -4.70 6.86 -0.09
C GLY A 135 -4.66 6.61 -1.60
N LYS A 136 -4.01 5.52 -2.04
CA LYS A 136 -4.03 5.07 -3.44
C LYS A 136 -5.43 4.72 -3.93
N LEU A 137 -6.28 4.19 -3.06
CA LEU A 137 -7.69 3.95 -3.30
C LEU A 137 -8.57 5.19 -3.13
N ASP A 138 -8.00 6.39 -3.07
CA ASP A 138 -8.71 7.68 -2.95
C ASP A 138 -9.63 7.70 -1.71
N SER A 139 -9.09 7.34 -0.55
CA SER A 139 -9.77 7.49 0.75
C SER A 139 -9.60 8.91 1.27
N ASP A 140 -10.66 9.73 1.22
CA ASP A 140 -10.62 11.15 1.56
C ASP A 140 -9.99 11.45 2.92
N GLY A 141 -10.39 10.73 3.98
CA GLY A 141 -9.84 10.97 5.32
C GLY A 141 -8.34 10.71 5.43
N VAL A 142 -7.80 9.75 4.67
CA VAL A 142 -6.36 9.44 4.64
C VAL A 142 -5.60 10.48 3.82
N LEU A 143 -6.20 10.92 2.72
CA LEU A 143 -5.67 11.94 1.84
C LEU A 143 -5.58 13.32 2.54
N ILE A 144 -6.66 13.74 3.20
CA ILE A 144 -6.70 14.96 4.02
C ILE A 144 -5.63 14.91 5.13
N TRP A 145 -5.53 13.77 5.84
CA TRP A 145 -4.52 13.59 6.86
C TRP A 145 -3.09 13.70 6.28
N ALA A 146 -2.82 13.06 5.13
CA ALA A 146 -1.50 13.07 4.52
C ALA A 146 -1.09 14.48 4.07
N HIS A 147 -2.01 15.25 3.48
CA HIS A 147 -1.77 16.64 3.12
C HIS A 147 -1.40 17.48 4.36
N HIS A 148 -2.18 17.38 5.44
CA HIS A 148 -1.90 18.10 6.68
C HIS A 148 -0.57 17.68 7.32
N ALA A 149 -0.26 16.38 7.32
CA ALA A 149 1.02 15.88 7.82
C ALA A 149 2.21 16.42 6.99
N PHE A 150 2.04 16.52 5.67
CA PHE A 150 3.04 17.07 4.77
C PHE A 150 3.32 18.56 5.06
N GLU A 151 2.27 19.37 5.19
CA GLU A 151 2.42 20.79 5.54
C GLU A 151 3.13 21.00 6.89
N GLN A 152 2.77 20.21 7.92
CA GLN A 152 3.45 20.29 9.21
C GLN A 152 4.94 19.97 9.14
N GLN A 153 5.31 18.99 8.31
CA GLN A 153 6.71 18.62 8.08
C GLN A 153 7.52 19.74 7.42
N LEU A 154 6.86 20.61 6.63
CA LEU A 154 7.49 21.77 6.01
C LEU A 154 7.63 22.95 6.99
N GLU A 155 6.66 23.13 7.90
CA GLU A 155 6.60 24.31 8.79
C GLU A 155 7.40 24.17 10.09
N THR A 156 7.31 23.02 10.76
CA THR A 156 7.58 22.96 12.21
C THR A 156 8.73 22.04 12.62
N GLU A 157 9.42 21.42 11.66
CA GLU A 157 10.32 20.27 11.92
C GLU A 157 9.66 19.14 12.75
N MET A 158 8.33 19.17 12.98
CA MET A 158 7.61 18.06 13.60
C MET A 158 7.75 16.86 12.68
N MET A 159 8.63 15.96 13.09
CA MET A 159 9.10 14.91 12.21
C MET A 159 8.03 13.84 12.06
N ILE A 160 7.44 13.79 10.87
CA ILE A 160 6.82 12.56 10.38
C ILE A 160 7.84 11.45 10.60
N THR A 161 7.40 10.37 11.25
CA THR A 161 8.32 9.25 11.50
C THR A 161 8.92 8.74 10.19
N PRO A 162 10.19 8.29 10.19
CA PRO A 162 10.85 7.82 8.97
C PRO A 162 10.08 6.75 8.21
N ASP A 163 9.25 5.94 8.89
CA ASP A 163 8.42 4.89 8.28
C ASP A 163 7.24 5.46 7.47
N LEU A 164 6.75 6.67 7.80
CA LEU A 164 5.59 7.31 7.17
C LEU A 164 5.95 8.35 6.11
N ARG A 165 7.19 8.88 6.09
CA ARG A 165 7.57 9.97 5.17
C ARG A 165 7.28 9.68 3.70
N GLY A 166 7.74 8.54 3.19
CA GLY A 166 7.49 8.14 1.80
C GLY A 166 6.00 8.08 1.48
N THR A 167 5.20 7.51 2.39
CA THR A 167 3.74 7.44 2.27
C THR A 167 3.10 8.83 2.27
N VAL A 168 3.49 9.71 3.19
CA VAL A 168 2.94 11.07 3.27
C VAL A 168 3.29 11.88 2.03
N TYR A 169 4.55 11.85 1.59
CA TYR A 169 5.00 12.58 0.40
C TYR A 169 4.27 12.11 -0.86
N ALA A 170 4.18 10.79 -1.04
CA ALA A 170 3.48 10.19 -2.16
C ALA A 170 1.99 10.59 -2.20
N LEU A 171 1.32 10.58 -1.04
CA LEU A 171 -0.10 10.92 -0.97
C LEU A 171 -0.37 12.41 -1.09
N ALA A 172 0.52 13.27 -0.56
CA ALA A 172 0.47 14.71 -0.79
C ALA A 172 0.65 15.02 -2.28
N ALA A 173 1.67 14.46 -2.93
CA ALA A 173 1.91 14.62 -4.36
C ALA A 173 0.73 14.13 -5.22
N LYS A 174 0.06 13.04 -4.82
CA LYS A 174 -1.14 12.52 -5.50
C LYS A 174 -2.31 13.53 -5.57
N GLN A 175 -2.39 14.44 -4.61
CA GLN A 175 -3.39 15.52 -4.58
C GLN A 175 -2.78 16.90 -4.89
N GLY A 176 -1.46 16.94 -5.08
CA GLY A 176 -0.68 18.14 -5.10
C GLY A 176 -0.79 18.90 -6.41
N ASP A 177 -0.46 20.18 -6.32
CA ASP A 177 -0.43 21.11 -7.42
C ASP A 177 1.01 21.59 -7.69
N ALA A 178 1.14 22.71 -8.39
CA ALA A 178 2.44 23.30 -8.68
C ALA A 178 3.22 23.66 -7.40
N GLU A 179 2.54 24.12 -6.34
CA GLU A 179 3.18 24.45 -5.07
C GLU A 179 3.74 23.19 -4.42
N THR A 180 2.97 22.10 -4.41
CA THR A 180 3.44 20.79 -3.89
C THR A 180 4.69 20.31 -4.62
N LEU A 181 4.76 20.45 -5.96
CA LEU A 181 5.96 20.09 -6.70
C LEU A 181 7.17 20.96 -6.29
N GLN A 182 6.99 22.26 -6.09
CA GLN A 182 8.07 23.14 -5.63
C GLN A 182 8.50 22.81 -4.19
N GLN A 183 7.57 22.46 -3.30
CA GLN A 183 7.89 22.00 -1.94
C GLN A 183 8.71 20.69 -1.98
N LEU A 184 8.34 19.73 -2.83
CA LEU A 184 9.09 18.48 -3.01
C LEU A 184 10.50 18.74 -3.58
N LYS A 185 10.66 19.62 -4.58
CA LYS A 185 11.99 20.00 -5.09
C LYS A 185 12.88 20.58 -3.99
N ARG A 186 12.33 21.49 -3.18
CA ARG A 186 13.04 22.07 -2.01
C ARG A 186 13.45 20.99 -1.01
N LEU A 187 12.55 20.06 -0.66
CA LEU A 187 12.87 18.95 0.24
C LEU A 187 13.99 18.06 -0.30
N HIS A 188 13.96 17.74 -1.59
CA HIS A 188 15.02 16.95 -2.23
C HIS A 188 16.38 17.67 -2.21
N GLU A 189 16.40 18.98 -2.44
CA GLU A 189 17.61 19.80 -2.44
C GLU A 189 18.20 20.02 -1.05
N GLN A 190 17.36 20.10 -0.02
CA GLN A 190 17.78 20.24 1.39
C GLN A 190 18.31 18.91 1.95
N GLY A 191 17.79 17.77 1.51
CA GLY A 191 18.16 16.43 1.98
C GLY A 191 19.51 15.90 1.47
N GLN A 192 20.52 16.74 1.24
CA GLN A 192 21.77 16.35 0.55
C GLN A 192 22.52 15.20 1.24
N ASP A 193 22.41 15.11 2.57
CA ASP A 193 23.10 14.13 3.40
C ASP A 193 22.30 12.84 3.63
N ASP A 194 21.02 12.78 3.24
CA ASP A 194 20.17 11.59 3.37
C ASP A 194 19.70 11.09 1.99
N ALA A 195 20.46 10.14 1.44
CA ALA A 195 20.11 9.49 0.17
C ALA A 195 18.78 8.73 0.21
N ARG A 196 18.33 8.27 1.37
CA ARG A 196 17.02 7.60 1.49
C ARG A 196 15.90 8.62 1.41
N GLU A 197 16.08 9.78 2.03
CA GLU A 197 15.10 10.86 1.96
C GLU A 197 14.97 11.40 0.55
N ARG A 198 16.09 11.64 -0.14
CA ARG A 198 16.06 12.06 -1.54
C ARG A 198 15.28 11.10 -2.43
N ARG A 199 15.51 9.79 -2.29
CA ARG A 199 14.76 8.78 -3.06
C ARG A 199 13.27 8.84 -2.78
N ARG A 200 12.83 8.97 -1.53
CA ARG A 200 11.40 9.08 -1.20
C ARG A 200 10.73 10.28 -1.86
N VAL A 201 11.44 11.41 -1.90
CA VAL A 201 10.92 12.63 -2.54
C VAL A 201 10.82 12.44 -4.05
N LEU A 202 11.80 11.81 -4.69
CA LEU A 202 11.76 11.48 -6.11
C LEU A 202 10.61 10.51 -6.43
N GLU A 203 10.48 9.42 -5.66
CA GLU A 203 9.37 8.46 -5.79
C GLU A 203 8.00 9.15 -5.63
N ALA A 204 7.90 10.12 -4.71
CA ALA A 204 6.67 10.89 -4.50
C ALA A 204 6.32 11.80 -5.70
N MET A 205 7.31 12.38 -6.40
CA MET A 205 7.04 13.18 -7.60
C MET A 205 6.34 12.36 -8.70
N GLY A 206 6.61 11.05 -8.77
CA GLY A 206 5.93 10.13 -9.68
C GLY A 206 4.43 9.94 -9.40
N GLU A 207 3.92 10.44 -8.28
CA GLU A 207 2.52 10.32 -7.87
C GLU A 207 1.62 11.47 -8.37
N LEU A 208 2.23 12.53 -8.91
CA LEU A 208 1.51 13.67 -9.48
C LEU A 208 0.53 13.20 -10.57
N LYS A 209 -0.68 13.76 -10.57
CA LYS A 209 -1.74 13.41 -11.54
C LYS A 209 -1.79 14.35 -12.74
N ASP A 210 -1.34 15.59 -12.59
CA ASP A 210 -1.40 16.58 -13.67
C ASP A 210 -0.29 16.32 -14.72
N PRO A 211 -0.62 16.11 -16.00
CA PRO A 211 0.37 15.80 -17.03
C PRO A 211 1.40 16.90 -17.30
N ALA A 212 1.10 18.17 -17.00
CA ALA A 212 2.07 19.26 -17.09
C ALA A 212 3.05 19.21 -15.91
N LEU A 213 2.55 19.01 -14.69
CA LEU A 213 3.40 18.85 -13.50
C LEU A 213 4.28 17.59 -13.60
N MET A 214 3.75 16.47 -14.11
CA MET A 214 4.56 15.27 -14.36
C MET A 214 5.70 15.52 -15.35
N ARG A 215 5.47 16.31 -16.41
CA ARG A 215 6.52 16.68 -17.37
C ARG A 215 7.58 17.58 -16.72
N GLU A 216 7.16 18.51 -15.87
CA GLU A 216 8.08 19.36 -15.11
C GLU A 216 8.92 18.54 -14.11
N ALA A 217 8.29 17.61 -13.39
CA ALA A 217 8.96 16.69 -12.49
C ALA A 217 9.99 15.82 -13.24
N LEU A 218 9.62 15.26 -14.39
CA LEU A 218 10.54 14.49 -15.24
C LEU A 218 11.73 15.34 -15.74
N GLY A 219 11.48 16.61 -16.09
CA GLY A 219 12.53 17.56 -16.44
C GLY A 219 13.50 17.81 -15.29
N TYR A 220 12.98 17.97 -14.07
CA TYR A 220 13.78 18.11 -12.86
C TYR A 220 14.64 16.87 -12.56
N VAL A 221 14.04 15.68 -12.64
CA VAL A 221 14.73 14.38 -12.48
C VAL A 221 15.87 14.20 -13.47
N SER A 222 15.67 14.70 -14.70
CA SER A 222 16.68 14.58 -15.76
C SER A 222 17.82 15.62 -15.65
N SER A 223 17.68 16.61 -14.76
CA SER A 223 18.65 17.70 -14.58
C SER A 223 19.84 17.29 -13.70
N ASP A 224 20.81 18.19 -13.55
CA ASP A 224 21.98 17.99 -12.68
C ASP A 224 21.65 18.10 -11.18
N ALA A 225 20.43 18.55 -10.83
CA ALA A 225 19.97 18.53 -9.44
C ALA A 225 19.85 17.09 -8.90
N VAL A 226 19.55 16.12 -9.77
CA VAL A 226 19.41 14.70 -9.44
C VAL A 226 20.61 13.91 -9.94
N ARG A 227 21.27 13.20 -9.01
CA ARG A 227 22.44 12.36 -9.32
C ARG A 227 22.04 11.28 -10.31
N GLN A 228 22.92 10.96 -11.25
CA GLN A 228 22.63 10.01 -12.33
C GLN A 228 22.11 8.65 -11.84
N GLN A 229 22.68 8.12 -10.76
CA GLN A 229 22.26 6.86 -10.14
C GLN A 229 20.85 6.90 -9.51
N ASP A 230 20.37 8.10 -9.17
CA ASP A 230 19.08 8.29 -8.50
C ASP A 230 17.94 8.54 -9.50
N ARG A 231 18.25 8.81 -10.77
CA ARG A 231 17.25 9.10 -11.83
C ARG A 231 16.31 7.94 -12.15
N LEU A 232 16.71 6.70 -11.85
CA LEU A 232 15.89 5.49 -12.06
C LEU A 232 14.80 5.30 -11.00
N PHE A 233 14.84 6.05 -9.90
CA PHE A 233 13.89 5.91 -8.79
C PHE A 233 12.76 6.94 -8.82
N ALA A 234 12.71 7.80 -9.84
CA ALA A 234 11.70 8.84 -9.99
C ALA A 234 10.62 8.47 -11.01
#